data_AF-A0A645IMF0-F1
#
_entry.id   AF-A0A645IMF0-F1
#
_cell.length_a   1.000
_cell.length_b   1.000
_cell.length_c   1.000
_cell.angle_alpha   90.00
_cell.angle_beta   90.00
_cell.angle_gamma   90.00
#
_symmetry.space_group_name_H-M   'P 1'
#
loop_
_entity.id
_entity.type
_entity.pdbx_description
1 polymer ?
#
loop_
_entity_poly.entity_id
_entity_poly.type
_entity_poly.pdbx_seq_one_letter_code
_entity_poly.pdbx_strand_id
1 'polypeptide(L)' 'MQKYNDMYDLFQNDKNAKQYFDKFPDYVREQISTRANGVRSMENLQDYAENLLRGDD' A
#
# COMPACT_ATOMS: atom_id res chain seq x y z
N MET A 1 4.99 -8.74 13.14
CA MET A 1 5.18 -9.88 12.22
C MET A 1 4.66 -9.45 10.86
N GLN A 2 5.47 -9.54 9.79
CA GLN A 2 4.98 -9.34 8.43
C GLN A 2 4.11 -10.53 8.04
N LYS A 3 2.90 -10.26 7.54
CA LYS A 3 1.85 -11.28 7.34
C LYS A 3 1.85 -11.85 5.92
N TYR A 4 2.30 -11.07 4.95
CA TYR A 4 2.30 -11.42 3.53
C TYR A 4 3.66 -11.18 2.89
N ASN A 5 3.89 -11.76 1.71
CA ASN A 5 5.18 -11.67 1.01
C ASN A 5 5.40 -10.29 0.35
N ASP A 6 4.33 -9.71 -0.19
CA ASP A 6 4.31 -8.41 -0.86
C ASP A 6 2.88 -7.83 -0.91
N MET A 7 2.76 -6.70 -1.61
CA MET A 7 1.50 -5.99 -1.80
C MET A 7 0.42 -6.83 -2.50
N TYR A 8 0.81 -7.65 -3.48
CA TYR A 8 -0.13 -8.44 -4.27
C TYR A 8 -0.67 -9.61 -3.45
N ASP A 9 0.20 -10.26 -2.68
CA ASP A 9 -0.19 -11.30 -1.72
C ASP A 9 -1.10 -10.72 -0.62
N LEU A 10 -0.79 -9.51 -0.12
CA LEU A 10 -1.67 -8.76 0.78
C LEU A 10 -3.05 -8.52 0.14
N PHE A 11 -3.10 -8.05 -1.11
CA PHE A 11 -4.36 -7.75 -1.78
C PHE A 11 -5.21 -8.98 -2.12
N GLN A 12 -4.58 -10.12 -2.39
CA GLN A 12 -5.28 -11.38 -2.62
C GLN A 12 -5.95 -11.90 -1.33
N ASN A 13 -5.30 -11.70 -0.18
CA ASN A 13 -5.75 -12.25 1.10
C ASN A 13 -6.53 -11.25 1.97
N ASP A 14 -6.40 -9.94 1.71
CA ASP A 14 -7.07 -8.88 2.45
C ASP A 14 -7.75 -7.89 1.49
N LYS A 15 -9.05 -8.10 1.30
CA LYS A 15 -9.88 -7.23 0.45
C LYS A 15 -9.94 -5.79 0.98
N ASN A 16 -9.84 -5.59 2.29
CA ASN A 16 -9.86 -4.24 2.87
C ASN A 16 -8.60 -3.47 2.48
N ALA A 17 -7.44 -4.14 2.46
CA ALA A 17 -6.19 -3.52 2.00
C ALA A 17 -6.27 -3.11 0.51
N LYS A 18 -6.82 -3.97 -0.35
CA LYS A 18 -7.03 -3.63 -1.77
C LYS A 18 -7.99 -2.46 -1.94
N GLN A 19 -9.13 -2.48 -1.24
CA GLN A 19 -10.12 -1.39 -1.29
C GLN A 19 -9.57 -0.07 -0.74
N TYR A 20 -8.69 -0.12 0.25
CA TYR A 20 -8.01 1.07 0.76
C TYR A 20 -7.03 1.64 -0.26
N PHE A 21 -6.20 0.77 -0.85
CA PHE A 21 -5.27 1.14 -1.92
C PHE A 21 -5.98 1.78 -3.13
N ASP A 22 -7.12 1.22 -3.54
CA ASP A 22 -7.88 1.69 -4.72
C ASP A 22 -8.48 3.09 -4.56
N LYS A 23 -8.53 3.63 -3.33
CA LYS A 23 -9.02 5.00 -3.07
C LYS A 23 -7.96 6.07 -3.30
N PHE A 24 -6.69 5.69 -3.43
CA PHE A 24 -5.62 6.65 -3.61
C PHE A 24 -5.58 7.20 -5.05
N PRO A 25 -5.13 8.47 -5.22
CA PRO A 25 -4.81 9.01 -6.53
C PRO A 25 -3.81 8.13 -7.30
N ASP A 26 -3.85 8.20 -8.63
CA ASP A 26 -3.03 7.37 -9.51
C ASP A 26 -1.54 7.48 -9.17
N TYR A 27 -1.03 8.70 -8.97
CA TYR A 27 0.38 8.93 -8.64
C TYR A 27 0.81 8.28 -7.30
N VAL A 28 -0.08 8.22 -6.31
CA VAL A 28 0.18 7.54 -5.02
C VAL A 28 0.19 6.04 -5.23
N ARG A 29 -0.78 5.49 -5.98
CA ARG A 29 -0.86 4.06 -6.29
C ARG A 29 0.36 3.61 -7.09
N GLU A 30 0.80 4.39 -8.06
CA GLU A 30 2.01 4.14 -8.85
C GLU A 30 3.25 4.12 -7.96
N GLN A 31 3.44 5.15 -7.11
CA GLN A 31 4.59 5.22 -6.21
C GLN A 31 4.63 4.05 -5.22
N ILE A 32 3.50 3.68 -4.60
CA ILE A 32 3.41 2.51 -3.73
C ILE A 32 3.74 1.23 -4.51
N SER A 33 3.25 1.10 -5.74
CA SER A 33 3.50 -0.07 -6.59
C SER A 33 4.99 -0.25 -6.94
N THR A 34 5.77 0.84 -7.05
CA THR A 34 7.23 0.74 -7.22
C THR A 34 7.94 0.07 -6.03
N ARG A 35 7.29 0.05 -4.86
CA ARG A 35 7.81 -0.54 -3.61
C ARG A 35 6.94 -1.68 -3.10
N ALA A 36 6.23 -2.39 -3.98
CA ALA A 36 5.29 -3.46 -3.64
C ALA A 36 5.87 -4.52 -2.68
N ASN A 37 7.16 -4.85 -2.82
CA ASN A 37 7.85 -5.82 -1.95
C ASN A 37 7.89 -5.41 -0.47
N GLY A 38 7.78 -4.11 -0.17
CA GLY A 38 7.79 -3.56 1.19
C GLY A 38 6.40 -3.44 1.83
N VAL A 39 5.33 -3.65 1.06
CA VAL A 39 3.95 -3.48 1.53
C VAL A 39 3.39 -4.85 1.89
N ARG A 40 3.65 -5.30 3.12
CA ARG A 40 3.36 -6.68 3.56
C ARG A 40 2.24 -6.79 4.59
N SER A 41 1.59 -5.66 4.90
CA SER A 41 0.48 -5.53 5.84
C SER A 41 -0.31 -4.25 5.54
N MET A 42 -1.53 -4.16 6.09
CA MET A 42 -2.33 -2.94 6.06
C MET A 42 -1.60 -1.75 6.71
N GLU A 43 -0.90 -1.99 7.82
CA GLU A 43 -0.10 -0.97 8.52
C GLU A 43 1.01 -0.41 7.61
N ASN A 44 1.78 -1.27 6.93
CA ASN A 44 2.80 -0.80 5.99
C ASN A 44 2.21 -0.01 4.83
N LEU A 45 1.03 -0.41 4.34
CA LEU A 45 0.31 0.33 3.30
C LEU A 45 -0.10 1.73 3.77
N GLN A 46 -0.64 1.85 4.99
CA GLN A 46 -1.02 3.12 5.61
C GLN A 46 0.21 4.02 5.81
N ASP A 47 1.27 3.51 6.41
CA ASP A 47 2.51 4.26 6.66
C ASP A 47 3.10 4.83 5.36
N TYR A 48 3.14 4.01 4.30
CA TYR A 48 3.63 4.45 3.00
C TYR A 48 2.75 5.53 2.38
N ALA A 49 1.44 5.34 2.42
CA ALA A 49 0.50 6.31 1.88
C ALA A 49 0.56 7.65 2.64
N GLU A 50 0.64 7.62 3.97
CA GLU A 50 0.78 8.84 4.78
C GLU A 50 2.06 9.62 4.45
N ASN A 51 3.19 8.92 4.27
CA ASN A 51 4.45 9.57 3.90
C ASN A 51 4.39 10.23 2.50
N LEU A 52 3.72 9.59 1.54
CA LEU A 52 3.55 10.13 0.19
C LEU A 52 2.60 11.33 0.17
N LEU A 53 1.49 11.25 0.89
CA LEU A 53 0.47 12.31 0.95
C LEU A 53 0.94 13.53 1.76
N ARG A 54 1.87 13.36 2.71
CA ARG A 54 2.49 14.47 3.45
C ARG A 54 3.58 15.20 2.67
N GLY A 55 4.14 14.57 1.63
CA GLY A 55 5.20 15.13 0.80
C GLY A 55 4.73 15.80 -0.48
N ASP A 56 3.41 15.90 -0.70
CA ASP A 56 2.77 16.40 -1.92
C ASP A 56 2.25 17.85 -1.75
N ASP A 57 3.06 18.70 -1.10
CA ASP A 57 2.90 20.16 -1.01
C ASP A 57 3.89 20.89 -1.95
#